data_AF-A0A3B8U2D1-F1
#
_entry.id   AF-A0A3B8U2D1-F1
#
_cell.length_a   1.000
_cell.length_b   1.000
_cell.length_c   1.000
_cell.angle_alpha   90.00
_cell.angle_beta   90.00
_cell.angle_gamma   90.00
#
_symmetry.space_group_name_H-M   'P 1'
#
loop_
_entity.id
_entity.type
_entity.pdbx_description
1 polymer ?
#
loop_
_entity_poly.entity_id
_entity_poly.type
_entity_poly.pdbx_seq_one_letter_code
_entity_poly.pdbx_strand_id
1 'polypeptide(L)'
;MNHTNDVHTHDGTHVHTHDGEGHHTNHSHTHNPEEIRAIVNRLKRSVGHLDKVRRMVENGDDCSEVLIQLSAVKSEINNTGKLILKQHMEHCIVEAVRENDRTSIEKMNEAIDRFMK
;
A
#
# COMPACT_ATOMS: atom_id res chain seq x y z
N MET A 1 -28.20 -34.36 -5.56
CA MET A 1 -28.07 -33.15 -6.40
C MET A 1 -26.58 -32.86 -6.54
N ASN A 2 -26.00 -33.11 -7.72
CA ASN A 2 -24.57 -32.89 -7.97
C ASN A 2 -24.30 -31.40 -8.17
N HIS A 3 -23.53 -30.77 -7.29
CA HIS A 3 -22.93 -29.47 -7.56
C HIS A 3 -21.65 -29.70 -8.35
N THR A 4 -21.62 -29.17 -9.56
CA THR A 4 -20.45 -29.16 -10.45
C THR A 4 -19.47 -28.10 -9.92
N ASN A 5 -18.28 -28.54 -9.50
CA ASN A 5 -17.15 -27.63 -9.29
C ASN A 5 -16.61 -27.23 -10.66
N ASP A 6 -16.94 -26.03 -11.12
CA ASP A 6 -16.33 -25.44 -12.30
C ASP A 6 -14.95 -24.90 -11.94
N VAL A 7 -13.91 -25.60 -12.39
CA VAL A 7 -12.52 -25.16 -12.34
C VAL A 7 -12.24 -24.36 -13.59
N HIS A 8 -12.05 -23.05 -13.47
CA HIS A 8 -11.54 -22.22 -14.57
C HIS A 8 -10.06 -21.88 -14.34
N THR A 9 -9.22 -22.23 -15.31
CA THR A 9 -7.80 -21.87 -15.33
C THR A 9 -7.58 -20.66 -16.22
N HIS A 10 -7.21 -19.52 -15.62
CA HIS A 10 -6.58 -18.42 -16.35
C HIS A 10 -5.07 -18.46 -16.10
N ASP A 11 -4.34 -18.43 -17.22
CA ASP A 11 -2.89 -18.39 -17.37
C ASP A 11 -2.24 -17.46 -16.34
N GLY A 12 -1.59 -18.05 -15.33
CA GLY A 12 -0.65 -17.36 -14.42
C GLY A 12 -1.14 -16.95 -13.02
N THR A 13 -2.36 -17.30 -12.59
CA THR A 13 -2.88 -16.86 -11.27
C THR A 13 -3.07 -17.98 -10.25
N HIS A 14 -2.54 -17.75 -9.05
CA HIS A 14 -2.56 -18.61 -7.86
C HIS A 14 -3.98 -19.12 -7.52
N VAL A 15 -4.09 -20.42 -7.22
CA VAL A 15 -5.35 -21.09 -6.81
C VAL A 15 -5.68 -20.72 -5.37
N HIS A 16 -6.94 -20.35 -5.09
CA HIS A 16 -7.46 -20.25 -3.72
C HIS A 16 -8.85 -20.88 -3.61
N THR A 17 -9.04 -21.64 -2.53
CA THR A 17 -10.30 -22.27 -2.10
C THR A 17 -10.91 -21.39 -1.01
N HIS A 18 -12.21 -21.09 -1.09
CA HIS A 18 -12.91 -20.27 -0.09
C HIS A 18 -13.85 -21.13 0.75
N ASP A 19 -13.47 -21.37 2.00
CA ASP A 19 -14.34 -21.88 3.06
C ASP A 19 -14.36 -20.87 4.21
N GLY A 20 -15.56 -20.35 4.55
CA GLY A 20 -15.91 -19.87 5.89
C GLY A 20 -15.37 -18.50 6.36
N GLU A 21 -16.32 -17.56 6.56
CA GLU A 21 -16.34 -16.48 7.56
C GLU A 21 -15.03 -15.72 7.90
N GLY A 22 -14.80 -14.61 7.18
CA GLY A 22 -13.84 -13.57 7.55
C GLY A 22 -13.77 -12.53 6.45
N HIS A 23 -14.55 -11.46 6.55
CA HIS A 23 -14.67 -10.44 5.49
C HIS A 23 -13.44 -9.51 5.47
N HIS A 24 -12.28 -10.07 5.15
CA HIS A 24 -11.14 -9.31 4.63
C HIS A 24 -11.35 -9.16 3.12
N THR A 25 -11.95 -8.05 2.68
CA THR A 25 -11.94 -7.73 1.25
C THR A 25 -10.54 -7.31 0.82
N ASN A 26 -9.70 -8.30 0.53
CA ASN A 26 -8.58 -8.12 -0.39
C ASN A 26 -9.21 -7.91 -1.77
N HIS A 27 -9.44 -6.65 -2.13
CA HIS A 27 -9.86 -6.31 -3.49
C HIS A 27 -8.71 -6.69 -4.44
N SER A 28 -8.92 -7.74 -5.25
CA SER A 28 -7.93 -8.26 -6.19
C SER A 28 -7.91 -7.41 -7.44
N HIS A 29 -7.00 -6.44 -7.49
CA HIS A 29 -6.65 -5.76 -8.73
C HIS A 29 -5.16 -5.96 -9.00
N THR A 30 -4.81 -6.23 -10.25
CA THR A 30 -3.43 -6.46 -10.66
C THR A 30 -2.70 -5.14 -10.72
N HIS A 31 -2.02 -4.77 -9.64
CA HIS A 31 -1.07 -3.65 -9.68
C HIS A 31 0.07 -4.00 -10.65
N ASN A 32 0.46 -3.04 -11.49
CA ASN A 32 1.59 -3.23 -12.39
C ASN A 32 2.83 -3.64 -11.56
N PRO A 33 3.46 -4.80 -11.85
CA PRO A 33 4.62 -5.26 -11.11
C PRO A 33 5.77 -4.25 -11.05
N GLU A 34 5.91 -3.40 -12.06
CA GLU A 34 6.91 -2.33 -12.09
C GLU A 34 6.61 -1.22 -11.08
N GLU A 35 5.33 -0.86 -10.93
CA GLU A 35 4.86 0.13 -9.97
C GLU A 35 5.08 -0.35 -8.53
N ILE A 36 4.75 -1.62 -8.25
CA ILE A 36 5.02 -2.24 -6.96
C ILE A 36 6.51 -2.20 -6.65
N ARG A 37 7.37 -2.62 -7.61
CA ARG A 37 8.83 -2.57 -7.43
C ARG A 37 9.31 -1.15 -7.17
N ALA A 38 8.77 -0.15 -7.85
CA ALA A 38 9.13 1.26 -7.66
C ALA A 38 8.78 1.75 -6.25
N ILE A 39 7.59 1.41 -5.72
CA ILE A 39 7.18 1.71 -4.34
C ILE A 39 8.10 1.01 -3.34
N VAL A 40 8.33 -0.29 -3.50
CA VAL A 40 9.20 -1.08 -2.62
C VAL A 40 10.60 -0.49 -2.59
N ASN A 41 11.15 -0.08 -3.73
CA ASN A 41 12.47 0.54 -3.80
C ASN A 41 12.52 1.92 -3.13
N ARG A 42 11.42 2.68 -3.09
CA ARG A 42 11.32 3.93 -2.32
C ARG A 42 11.30 3.64 -0.82
N LEU A 43 10.47 2.69 -0.38
CA LEU A 43 10.39 2.29 1.01
C LEU A 43 11.75 1.77 1.54
N LYS A 44 12.46 0.94 0.76
CA LYS A 44 13.81 0.47 1.11
C LYS A 44 14.80 1.62 1.35
N ARG A 45 14.72 2.68 0.55
CA ARG A 45 15.56 3.88 0.72
C ARG A 45 15.21 4.62 2.00
N SER A 46 13.92 4.85 2.26
CA SER A 46 13.47 5.50 3.49
C SER A 46 13.81 4.71 4.75
N VAL A 47 13.77 3.37 4.70
CA VAL A 47 14.27 2.51 5.79
C VAL A 47 15.77 2.72 6.02
N GLY A 48 16.57 2.78 4.96
CA GLY A 48 18.00 3.08 5.07
C GLY A 48 18.29 4.47 5.64
N HIS A 49 17.49 5.48 5.29
CA HIS A 49 17.61 6.82 5.85
C HIS A 49 17.20 6.86 7.33
N LEU A 50 16.13 6.17 7.71
CA LEU A 50 15.73 6.04 9.11
C LEU A 50 16.79 5.31 9.95
N ASP A 51 17.44 4.27 9.40
CA ASP A 51 18.56 3.58 10.07
C ASP A 51 19.73 4.53 10.34
N LYS A 52 20.04 5.44 9.40
CA LYS A 52 21.05 6.48 9.61
C LYS A 52 20.65 7.44 10.74
N VAL A 53 19.41 7.93 10.74
CA VAL A 53 18.90 8.81 11.81
C VAL A 53 18.99 8.12 13.17
N ARG A 54 18.65 6.82 13.26
CA ARG A 54 18.83 6.05 14.49
C ARG A 54 20.29 6.08 14.97
N ARG A 55 21.26 5.82 14.08
CA ARG A 55 22.69 5.84 14.42
C ARG A 55 23.16 7.22 14.87
N MET A 56 22.65 8.30 14.27
CA MET A 56 22.98 9.66 14.69
C MET A 56 22.57 9.90 16.15
N VAL A 57 21.38 9.41 16.54
CA VAL A 57 20.93 9.46 17.93
C VAL A 57 21.80 8.59 18.85
N GLU A 58 22.13 7.37 18.44
CA GLU A 58 23.00 6.45 19.19
C GLU A 58 24.41 7.03 19.41
N ASN A 59 24.92 7.79 18.44
CA ASN A 59 26.25 8.42 18.49
C ASN A 59 26.28 9.75 19.26
N GLY A 60 25.11 10.29 19.62
CA GLY A 60 25.02 11.60 20.28
C GLY A 60 25.30 12.78 19.35
N ASP A 61 24.95 12.65 18.06
CA ASP A 61 25.08 13.73 17.08
C ASP A 61 24.18 14.92 17.44
N ASP A 62 24.46 16.08 16.84
CA ASP A 62 23.72 17.32 17.11
C ASP A 62 22.21 17.17 16.85
N CYS A 63 21.40 17.61 17.82
CA CYS A 63 19.95 17.44 17.77
C CYS A 63 19.31 18.17 16.59
N SER A 64 19.86 19.32 16.16
CA SER A 64 19.32 20.06 15.02
C SER A 64 19.56 19.31 13.72
N GLU A 65 20.73 18.70 13.55
CA GLU A 65 21.04 17.87 12.38
C GLU A 65 20.19 16.59 12.35
N VAL A 66 19.99 15.94 13.50
CA VAL A 66 19.07 14.80 13.63
C VAL A 66 17.65 15.18 13.18
N LEU A 67 17.14 16.34 13.61
CA LEU A 67 15.81 16.82 13.24
C LEU A 67 15.69 17.12 11.74
N ILE A 68 16.75 17.70 11.14
CA ILE A 68 16.80 17.94 9.69
C ILE A 68 16.72 16.61 8.93
N GLN A 69 17.54 15.62 9.28
CA GLN A 69 17.53 14.30 8.62
C GLN A 69 16.20 13.57 8.84
N LEU A 70 15.62 13.64 10.03
CA LEU A 70 14.30 13.06 10.32
C LEU A 70 13.19 13.72 9.48
N SER A 71 13.26 15.03 9.26
CA SER A 71 12.30 15.74 8.39
C SER A 71 12.39 15.30 6.92
N ALA A 72 13.59 14.95 6.46
CA ALA A 72 13.80 14.39 5.13
C ALA A 72 13.13 13.00 5.02
N VAL A 73 13.32 12.13 6.01
CA VAL A 73 12.65 10.82 6.07
C VAL A 73 11.13 10.97 6.05
N LYS A 74 10.58 11.87 6.87
CA LYS A 74 9.13 12.17 6.87
C LYS A 74 8.64 12.58 5.48
N SER A 75 9.40 13.43 4.78
CA SER A 75 9.06 13.90 3.44
C SER A 75 9.08 12.77 2.41
N GLU A 76 10.05 11.86 2.47
CA GLU A 76 10.10 10.69 1.60
C GLU A 76 8.94 9.71 1.80
N ILE A 77 8.57 9.47 3.07
CA ILE A 77 7.41 8.64 3.43
C ILE A 77 6.13 9.28 2.86
N ASN A 78 5.93 10.58 3.07
CA ASN A 78 4.79 11.31 2.53
C ASN A 78 4.72 11.24 0.99
N ASN A 79 5.85 11.39 0.31
CA ASN A 79 5.90 11.29 -1.14
C ASN A 79 5.61 9.87 -1.65
N THR A 80 6.01 8.85 -0.90
CA THR A 80 5.69 7.45 -1.22
C THR A 80 4.21 7.16 -1.00
N GLY A 81 3.62 7.64 0.09
CA GLY A 81 2.18 7.50 0.33
C GLY A 81 1.32 8.21 -0.71
N LYS A 82 1.72 9.41 -1.16
CA LYS A 82 1.08 10.11 -2.30
C LYS A 82 1.10 9.30 -3.59
N LEU A 83 2.21 8.60 -3.87
CA LEU A 83 2.30 7.73 -5.05
C LEU A 83 1.32 6.55 -4.95
N ILE A 84 1.28 5.88 -3.79
CA ILE A 84 0.35 4.76 -3.53
C ILE A 84 -1.10 5.24 -3.70
N LEU A 85 -1.43 6.39 -3.10
CA LEU A 85 -2.75 7.00 -3.20
C LEU A 85 -3.14 7.24 -4.66
N LYS A 86 -2.26 7.86 -5.46
CA LYS A 86 -2.51 8.11 -6.89
C LYS A 86 -2.82 6.81 -7.64
N GLN A 87 -1.99 5.79 -7.46
CA GLN A 87 -2.17 4.49 -8.14
C GLN A 87 -3.47 3.79 -7.74
N HIS A 88 -3.88 3.93 -6.47
CA HIS A 88 -5.12 3.35 -5.99
C HIS A 88 -6.35 4.11 -6.50
N MET A 89 -6.28 5.44 -6.63
CA MET A 89 -7.36 6.24 -7.22
C MET A 89 -7.57 5.93 -8.70
N GLU A 90 -6.49 5.73 -9.46
CA GLU A 90 -6.55 5.46 -10.90
C GLU A 90 -7.15 4.09 -11.25
N HIS A 91 -7.01 3.10 -10.37
CA HIS A 91 -7.46 1.73 -10.64
C HIS A 91 -8.62 1.28 -9.75
N CYS A 92 -8.51 1.41 -8.44
CA CYS A 92 -9.45 0.78 -7.51
C CYS A 92 -10.74 1.58 -7.33
N ILE A 93 -10.66 2.91 -7.31
CA ILE A 93 -11.85 3.76 -7.19
C ILE A 93 -12.68 3.76 -8.48
N VAL A 94 -12.03 3.72 -9.65
CA VAL A 94 -12.73 3.67 -10.94
C VAL A 94 -13.59 2.42 -11.04
N GLU A 95 -13.06 1.25 -10.66
CA GLU A 95 -13.83 0.00 -10.67
C GLU A 95 -14.88 -0.03 -9.56
N ALA A 96 -14.56 0.41 -8.33
CA ALA A 96 -15.55 0.47 -7.25
C ALA A 96 -16.77 1.35 -7.61
N VAL A 97 -16.57 2.44 -8.35
CA VAL A 97 -17.67 3.27 -8.86
C VAL A 97 -18.49 2.53 -9.91
N ARG A 98 -17.86 1.79 -10.82
CA ARG A 98 -18.58 0.99 -11.84
C ARG A 98 -19.40 -0.14 -11.23
N GLU A 99 -18.86 -0.77 -10.19
CA GLU A 99 -19.51 -1.88 -9.47
C GLU A 99 -20.47 -1.41 -8.38
N ASN A 100 -20.59 -0.09 -8.17
CA ASN A 100 -21.37 0.52 -7.09
C ASN A 100 -20.96 0.00 -5.70
N ASP A 101 -19.69 -0.34 -5.51
CA ASP A 101 -19.09 -0.76 -4.23
C ASP A 101 -18.80 0.46 -3.35
N ARG A 102 -19.82 0.89 -2.61
CA ARG A 102 -19.72 1.99 -1.65
C ARG A 102 -18.76 1.69 -0.50
N THR A 103 -18.61 0.42 -0.14
CA THR A 103 -17.78 -0.02 1.00
C THR A 103 -16.30 0.24 0.72
N SER A 104 -15.82 -0.06 -0.49
CA SER A 104 -14.43 0.23 -0.88
C SER A 104 -14.12 1.72 -0.89
N ILE A 105 -15.07 2.53 -1.36
CA ILE A 105 -14.94 3.99 -1.40
C ILE A 105 -14.83 4.56 0.02
N GLU A 106 -15.67 4.09 0.95
CA GLU A 106 -15.63 4.51 2.36
C GLU A 106 -14.31 4.12 3.04
N LYS A 107 -13.84 2.88 2.86
CA LYS A 107 -12.54 2.42 3.38
C LYS A 107 -11.39 3.26 2.84
N MET A 108 -11.44 3.64 1.57
CA MET A 108 -10.40 4.47 0.96
C MET A 108 -10.41 5.89 1.53
N ASN A 109 -11.59 6.50 1.71
CA ASN A 109 -11.70 7.81 2.35
C ASN A 109 -11.14 7.78 3.77
N GLU A 110 -11.42 6.74 4.54
CA GLU A 110 -10.85 6.56 5.88
C GLU A 110 -9.31 6.47 5.84
N ALA A 111 -8.75 5.76 4.87
CA ALA A 111 -7.30 5.66 4.70
C ALA A 111 -6.67 7.02 4.36
N ILE A 112 -7.31 7.81 3.50
CA ILE A 112 -6.87 9.17 3.14
C ILE A 112 -6.90 10.09 4.37
N ASP A 113 -7.99 10.07 5.13
CA ASP A 113 -8.14 10.90 6.34
C ASP A 113 -7.07 10.59 7.38
N ARG A 114 -6.66 9.32 7.51
CA ARG A 114 -5.57 8.91 8.40
C ARG A 114 -4.20 9.34 7.87
N PHE A 115 -4.00 9.32 6.55
CA PHE A 115 -2.73 9.68 5.94
C PHE A 115 -2.46 11.20 5.93
N MET A 116 -3.52 12.01 5.89
CA MET A 116 -3.43 13.47 5.86
C MET A 116 -3.32 14.13 7.24
N LYS A 117 -3.57 13.37 8.32
CA LYS A 117 -3.35 13.80 9.71
C LYS A 117 -1.86 13.82 10.06
#